data_AF-A0A7C3VW80-F1
#
_entry.id   AF-A0A7C3VW80-F1
#
_cell.length_a   1.000
_cell.length_b   1.000
_cell.length_c   1.000
_cell.angle_alpha   90.00
_cell.angle_beta   90.00
_cell.angle_gamma   90.00
#
_symmetry.space_group_name_H-M   'P 1'
#
loop_
_entity.id
_entity.type
_entity.pdbx_description
1 polymer ?
#
loop_
_entity_poly.entity_id
_entity_poly.type
_entity_poly.pdbx_seq_one_letter_code
_entity_poly.pdbx_strand_id
1 'polypeptide(L)' 'VIVGGVFVMEAFSVILQVFAYQTSGKRMFRMAPLHHHFELNGLTEPKIIVRFWILSFIFALLSLTTLKLR' A
#
# COMPACT_ATOMS: atom_id res chain seq x y z
N VAL A 1 -12.66 -1.07 -7.78
CA VAL A 1 -11.61 -0.26 -7.07
C VAL A 1 -11.24 -0.88 -5.73
N ILE A 2 -12.21 -1.25 -4.88
CA ILE A 2 -11.95 -1.78 -3.52
C ILE A 2 -11.05 -3.03 -3.53
N VAL A 3 -11.27 -4.01 -4.44
CA VAL A 3 -10.39 -5.19 -4.59
C VAL A 3 -8.91 -4.82 -4.80
N GLY A 4 -8.64 -3.72 -5.51
CA GLY A 4 -7.30 -3.24 -5.80
C GLY A 4 -6.70 -2.35 -4.69
N GLY A 5 -7.24 -2.39 -3.47
CA GLY A 5 -6.87 -1.48 -2.37
C GLY A 5 -5.37 -1.41 -2.10
N VAL A 6 -4.65 -2.53 -2.17
CA VAL A 6 -3.18 -2.56 -2.01
C VAL A 6 -2.47 -1.74 -3.09
N PHE A 7 -2.88 -1.85 -4.35
CA PHE A 7 -2.30 -1.05 -5.44
C PHE A 7 -2.58 0.45 -5.27
N VAL A 8 -3.79 0.78 -4.79
CA VAL A 8 -4.16 2.17 -4.49
C VAL A 8 -3.29 2.73 -3.36
N MET A 9 -3.05 1.96 -2.29
CA MET A 9 -2.16 2.37 -1.20
C MET A 9 -0.71 2.56 -1.67
N GLU A 10 -0.20 1.66 -2.50
CA GLU A 10 1.15 1.77 -3.09
C GLU A 10 1.28 3.04 -3.93
N ALA A 11 0.34 3.31 -4.85
CA ALA A 11 0.34 4.53 -5.65
C ALA A 11 0.20 5.79 -4.78
N PHE A 12 -0.69 5.75 -3.79
CA PHE A 12 -0.90 6.86 -2.86
C PHE A 12 0.36 7.16 -2.03
N SER A 13 1.12 6.15 -1.65
CA SER A 13 2.40 6.34 -0.95
C SER A 13 3.42 7.11 -1.79
N VAL A 14 3.46 6.87 -3.10
CA VAL A 14 4.32 7.60 -4.04
C VAL A 14 3.85 9.05 -4.17
N ILE A 15 2.54 9.28 -4.31
CA ILE A 15 1.96 10.63 -4.40
C ILE A 15 2.30 11.43 -3.14
N LEU A 16 2.06 10.89 -1.94
CA LEU A 16 2.38 11.54 -0.68
C LEU A 16 3.87 11.80 -0.52
N GLN A 17 4.71 10.82 -0.87
CA GLN A 17 6.16 10.96 -0.79
C GLN A 17 6.66 12.10 -1.68
N VAL A 18 6.20 12.15 -2.93
CA VAL A 18 6.56 13.18 -3.90
C VAL A 18 6.04 14.55 -3.46
N PHE A 19 4.80 14.64 -2.99
CA PHE A 19 4.20 15.87 -2.47
C PHE A 19 4.95 16.41 -1.24
N ALA A 20 5.26 15.56 -0.27
CA ALA A 20 6.03 15.94 0.93
C ALA A 20 7.44 16.40 0.58
N TYR A 21 8.09 15.74 -0.38
CA TYR A 21 9.43 16.13 -0.82
C TYR A 21 9.43 17.46 -1.59
N GLN A 22 8.43 17.71 -2.43
CA GLN A 22 8.30 18.99 -3.15
C GLN A 22 7.96 20.16 -2.22
N THR A 23 7.12 19.94 -1.19
CA THR A 23 6.67 21.03 -0.29
C THR A 23 7.64 21.30 0.84
N SER A 24 8.18 20.26 1.47
CA SER A 24 8.97 20.38 2.70
C SER A 24 10.44 19.96 2.53
N GLY A 25 10.82 19.38 1.38
CA GLY A 25 12.15 18.80 1.15
C GLY A 25 12.42 17.53 1.97
N LYS A 26 11.45 17.07 2.76
CA LYS A 26 11.58 15.94 3.68
C LYS A 26 10.84 14.73 3.14
N ARG A 27 11.43 13.56 3.32
CA ARG A 27 10.83 12.27 2.97
C ARG A 27 9.94 11.80 4.13
N MET A 28 8.69 11.42 3.83
CA MET A 28 7.76 10.87 4.83
C MET A 28 8.04 9.39 5.09
N PHE A 29 8.21 8.62 4.01
CA PHE A 29 8.64 7.22 4.04
C PHE A 29 10.14 7.13 3.76
N ARG A 30 10.81 6.12 4.33
CA ARG A 30 12.22 5.79 4.00
C ARG A 30 12.44 5.63 2.49
N MET A 31 11.49 4.98 1.80
CA MET A 31 11.41 4.85 0.35
C MET A 31 9.94 4.67 -0.03
N ALA A 32 9.54 5.14 -1.21
CA ALA A 32 8.26 4.80 -1.81
C ALA A 32 8.55 4.02 -3.10
N PRO A 33 7.74 3.00 -3.45
CA PRO A 33 6.46 2.61 -2.83
C PRO A 33 6.57 1.96 -1.44
N LEU A 34 5.41 1.75 -0.79
CA LEU A 34 5.28 1.31 0.59
C LEU A 34 6.01 -0.02 0.89
N HIS A 35 6.06 -0.98 -0.04
CA HIS A 35 6.78 -2.23 0.21
C HIS A 35 8.30 -2.02 0.45
N HIS A 36 8.96 -1.12 -0.28
CA HIS A 36 10.38 -0.80 -0.04
C HIS A 36 10.59 -0.06 1.28
N HIS A 37 9.60 0.69 1.76
CA HIS A 37 9.65 1.25 3.10
C HIS A 37 9.80 0.14 4.15
N PHE A 38 9.04 -0.95 4.00
CA PHE A 38 9.11 -2.10 4.91
C PHE A 38 10.40 -2.91 4.76
N GLU A 39 10.92 -3.03 3.55
CA GLU A 39 12.20 -3.68 3.28
C GLU A 39 13.35 -2.94 4.01
N LEU A 40 13.40 -1.62 3.89
CA LEU A 40 14.37 -0.78 4.60
C LEU A 40 14.16 -0.75 6.13
N ASN A 41 13.01 -1.22 6.62
CA ASN A 41 12.75 -1.43 8.04
C ASN A 41 13.28 -2.79 8.54
N GLY A 42 13.95 -3.57 7.68
CA GLY A 42 14.54 -4.87 8.00
C GLY A 42 13.60 -6.06 7.85
N LEU A 43 12.44 -5.89 7.19
CA LEU A 43 11.57 -7.01 6.87
C LEU A 43 12.06 -7.70 5.60
N THR A 44 12.07 -9.03 5.60
CA THR A 44 12.41 -9.81 4.40
C THR A 44 11.32 -9.71 3.35
N GLU A 45 11.70 -9.64 2.07
CA GLU A 45 10.78 -9.50 0.94
C GLU A 45 9.64 -10.54 0.95
N PRO A 46 9.87 -11.85 1.19
CA PRO A 46 8.78 -12.82 1.23
C PRO A 46 7.77 -12.53 2.35
N LYS A 47 8.24 -12.01 3.49
CA LYS A 47 7.37 -11.65 4.63
C LYS A 47 6.49 -10.45 4.30
N ILE A 48 6.99 -9.49 3.52
CA ILE A 48 6.23 -8.33 3.06
C ILE A 48 5.18 -8.77 2.05
N ILE A 49 5.55 -9.59 1.06
CA ILE A 49 4.65 -10.14 0.04
C ILE A 49 3.47 -10.86 0.69
N VAL A 50 3.73 -11.77 1.63
CA VAL A 50 2.66 -12.52 2.33
C VAL A 50 1.73 -11.59 3.11
N ARG A 51 2.27 -10.55 3.78
CA ARG A 51 1.45 -9.55 4.50
C ARG A 51 0.57 -8.74 3.54
N PHE A 52 1.11 -8.38 2.38
CA PHE A 52 0.36 -7.67 1.34
C PHE A 52 -0.73 -8.55 0.73
N TRP A 53 -0.50 -9.85 0.58
CA TRP A 53 -1.54 -10.79 0.17
C TRP A 53 -2.68 -10.91 1.18
N ILE A 54 -2.36 -10.95 2.48
CA ILE A 54 -3.37 -10.93 3.54
C ILE A 54 -4.22 -9.65 3.43
N LEU A 55 -3.60 -8.48 3.23
CA LEU A 55 -4.33 -7.23 3.00
C LEU A 55 -5.18 -7.26 1.73
N SER A 56 -4.65 -7.76 0.62
CA SER A 56 -5.40 -7.94 -0.64
C SER A 56 -6.61 -8.84 -0.45
N PHE A 57 -6.48 -9.91 0.33
CA PHE A 57 -7.59 -10.80 0.65
C PHE A 57 -8.68 -10.10 1.46
N ILE A 58 -8.30 -9.30 2.48
CA ILE A 58 -9.25 -8.47 3.25
C ILE A 58 -9.98 -7.50 2.32
N PHE A 59 -9.26 -6.80 1.44
CA PHE A 59 -9.89 -5.90 0.46
C PHE A 59 -10.81 -6.62 -0.53
N ALA A 60 -10.45 -7.83 -0.94
CA ALA A 60 -11.32 -8.65 -1.78
C ALA A 60 -12.63 -9.00 -1.06
N LEU A 61 -12.57 -9.45 0.20
CA LEU A 61 -13.76 -9.73 1.02
C LEU A 61 -14.62 -8.47 1.23
N LEU A 62 -13.99 -7.33 1.55
CA LEU A 62 -14.70 -6.06 1.66
C LEU A 62 -15.36 -5.64 0.34
N SER A 63 -14.72 -5.90 -0.79
CA SER A 63 -15.34 -5.62 -2.09
C SER A 63 -16.56 -6.51 -2.32
N LEU A 64 -16.56 -7.75 -1.85
CA LEU A 64 -17.71 -8.65 -1.97
C LEU A 64 -18.91 -8.16 -1.14
N THR A 65 -18.71 -7.55 0.03
CA THR A 65 -19.82 -6.98 0.82
C THR A 65 -20.50 -5.81 0.12
N THR A 66 -19.77 -5.08 -0.74
CA THR A 66 -20.33 -4.00 -1.55
C THR A 66 -21.09 -4.48 -2.78
N LEU A 67 -20.96 -5.77 -3.12
CA LEU A 67 -21.69 -6.36 -4.23
C LEU A 67 -23.15 -6.54 -3.82
N LYS A 68 -24.03 -5.68 -4.34
CA LYS A 68 -25.48 -5.86 -4.16
C LYS A 68 -25.94 -7.04 -5.02
N LEU A 69 -26.04 -8.21 -4.40
CA LEU A 69 -26.77 -9.35 -4.95
C LEU A 69 -28.26 -9.11 -4.70
N ARG A 70 -28.92 -8.37 -5.60
CA ARG A 70 -30.38 -8.27 -5.66
C ARG A 70 -30.84 -8.47 -7.08
#